data_AF-A0A7Y5X720-F1
#
_entry.id   AF-A0A7Y5X720-F1
#
_cell.length_a   1.000
_cell.length_b   1.000
_cell.length_c   1.000
_cell.angle_alpha   90.00
_cell.angle_beta   90.00
_cell.angle_gamma   90.00
#
_symmetry.space_group_name_H-M   'P 1'
#
loop_
_entity.id
_entity.type
_entity.pdbx_description
1 polymer ?
#
loop_
_entity_poly.entity_id
_entity_poly.type
_entity_poly.pdbx_seq_one_letter_code
_entity_poly.pdbx_strand_id
1 'polypeptide(L)' 'MDDALDVELQDEELGEEIRMVTELMVVAALTPGELEQAVIDDALGVQPPPTLPRQRPRP' A
#
# COMPACT_ATOMS: atom_id res chain seq x y z
N MET A 1 3.56 -1.02 -31.36
CA MET A 1 4.18 -2.05 -30.51
C MET A 1 4.88 -1.26 -29.44
N ASP A 2 4.16 -1.04 -28.34
CA ASP A 2 4.52 -0.12 -27.27
C ASP A 2 5.40 -0.86 -26.25
N ASP A 3 6.71 -0.88 -26.46
CA ASP A 3 7.68 -1.25 -25.42
C ASP A 3 8.00 -0.03 -24.54
N ALA A 4 6.95 0.61 -24.02
CA ALA A 4 7.06 1.76 -23.12
C ALA A 4 7.51 1.38 -21.69
N LEU A 5 7.92 0.12 -21.49
CA LEU A 5 8.37 -0.42 -20.21
C LEU A 5 9.81 -0.95 -20.24
N ASP A 6 10.49 -0.91 -21.39
CA ASP A 6 11.87 -1.40 -21.50
C ASP A 6 12.87 -0.28 -21.15
N VAL A 7 12.93 0.05 -19.87
CA VAL A 7 13.93 0.96 -19.31
C VAL A 7 15.05 0.11 -18.71
N GLU A 8 16.25 0.17 -19.27
CA GLU A 8 17.43 -0.46 -18.68
C GLU A 8 17.76 0.22 -17.35
N LEU A 9 17.40 -0.43 -16.24
CA LEU A 9 17.69 0.00 -14.87
C LEU A 9 19.18 -0.24 -14.57
N GLN A 10 20.05 0.67 -15.02
CA GLN A 10 21.50 0.61 -14.79
C GLN A 10 21.94 1.26 -13.46
N ASP A 11 21.15 1.09 -12.39
CA ASP A 11 21.55 1.46 -11.04
C ASP A 11 21.37 0.23 -10.15
N GLU A 12 22.46 -0.34 -9.64
CA GLU A 12 22.44 -1.54 -8.77
C GLU A 12 21.56 -1.29 -7.53
N GLU A 13 21.59 -0.08 -6.98
CA GLU A 13 20.74 0.35 -5.86
C GLU A 13 19.25 0.34 -6.23
N LEU A 14 18.90 0.81 -7.43
CA LEU A 14 17.52 0.78 -7.93
C LEU A 14 17.06 -0.65 -8.22
N GLY A 15 17.96 -1.51 -8.68
CA GLY A 15 17.70 -2.95 -8.85
C GLY A 15 17.42 -3.65 -7.52
N GLU A 16 18.17 -3.32 -6.46
CA GLU A 16 17.95 -3.82 -5.10
C GLU A 16 16.62 -3.34 -4.53
N GLU A 17 16.27 -2.07 -4.72
CA GLU A 17 15.00 -1.49 -4.30
C GLU A 17 13.81 -2.19 -5.00
N ILE A 18 13.86 -2.34 -6.32
CA ILE A 18 12.82 -3.03 -7.09
C ILE A 18 12.66 -4.47 -6.62
N ARG A 19 13.78 -5.18 -6.40
CA ARG A 19 13.75 -6.55 -5.90
C ARG A 19 13.08 -6.62 -4.52
N MET A 20 13.48 -5.75 -3.59
CA MET A 20 12.93 -5.70 -2.25
C MET A 20 11.42 -5.45 -2.27
N VAL A 21 10.95 -4.47 -3.05
CA VAL A 21 9.52 -4.15 -3.18
C VAL A 21 8.75 -5.33 -3.78
N THR A 22 9.31 -5.98 -4.81
CA THR A 22 8.70 -7.15 -5.45
C THR A 22 8.55 -8.31 -4.46
N GLU A 23 9.61 -8.61 -3.69
CA GLU A 23 9.57 -9.65 -2.65
C GLU A 23 8.50 -9.34 -1.59
N LEU A 24 8.38 -8.08 -1.16
CA LEU A 24 7.35 -7.63 -0.22
C LEU A 24 5.93 -7.81 -0.77
N MET A 25 5.70 -7.44 -2.04
CA MET A 25 4.40 -7.62 -2.70
C MET A 25 4.00 -9.09 -2.79
N VAL A 26 4.94 -9.97 -3.12
CA VAL A 26 4.68 -11.42 -3.19
C VAL A 26 4.30 -11.97 -1.82
N VAL A 27 5.04 -11.60 -0.77
CA VAL A 27 4.74 -12.04 0.60
C VAL A 27 3.38 -11.52 1.06
N ALA A 28 3.06 -10.26 0.78
CA ALA A 28 1.76 -9.68 1.10
C ALA A 28 0.62 -10.40 0.36
N ALA A 29 0.79 -10.72 -0.93
CA ALA A 29 -0.21 -11.45 -1.71
C ALA A 29 -0.42 -12.90 -1.27
N LEU A 30 0.61 -13.54 -0.70
CA LEU A 30 0.54 -14.90 -0.16
C LEU A 30 -0.01 -14.95 1.28
N THR A 31 -0.08 -13.82 1.97
CA THR A 31 -0.57 -13.75 3.35
C THR A 31 -2.10 -13.66 3.32
N PRO A 32 -2.84 -14.63 3.89
CA PRO A 32 -4.29 -14.59 3.88
C PRO A 32 -4.83 -13.55 4.86
N GLY A 33 -5.73 -12.70 4.38
CA GLY A 33 -6.43 -11.69 5.17
C GLY A 33 -6.37 -10.31 4.52
N GLU A 34 -7.43 -9.53 4.69
CA GLU A 34 -7.38 -8.10 4.35
C GLU A 34 -6.54 -7.37 5.39
N LEU A 35 -5.70 -6.43 4.96
CA LEU A 35 -5.04 -5.52 5.89
C LEU A 35 -6.11 -4.71 6.63
N GLU A 36 -6.01 -4.70 7.97
CA GLU A 36 -6.89 -3.86 8.77
C GLU A 36 -6.68 -2.39 8.39
N GLN A 37 -7.77 -1.66 8.15
CA GLN A 37 -7.72 -0.26 7.76
C GLN A 37 -6.88 0.60 8.72
N ALA A 38 -6.90 0.28 10.03
CA ALA A 38 -6.10 0.97 11.03
C ALA A 38 -4.58 0.81 10.81
N VAL A 39 -4.15 -0.36 10.32
CA VAL A 39 -2.75 -0.63 9.99
C VAL A 39 -2.34 0.10 8.71
N ILE A 40 -3.25 0.19 7.74
CA ILE A 40 -3.05 0.97 6.50
C ILE A 40 -2.91 2.45 6.83
N ASP A 41 -3.82 2.98 7.65
CA ASP A 41 -3.85 4.39 8.05
C ASP A 41 -2.56 4.78 8.82
N ASP A 42 -2.09 3.92 9.74
CA ASP A 42 -0.83 4.12 10.46
C ASP A 42 0.39 4.10 9.52
N ALA A 43 0.49 3.11 8.63
CA ALA A 43 1.58 3.00 7.67
C ALA A 43 1.63 4.18 6.66
N LEU A 44 0.46 4.70 6.27
CA LEU A 44 0.35 5.86 5.38
C LEU A 44 0.38 7.21 6.11
N GLY A 45 0.46 7.21 7.45
CA GLY A 45 0.40 8.42 8.27
C GLY A 45 -0.93 9.19 8.16
N VAL A 46 -2.00 8.51 7.74
CA VAL A 46 -3.33 9.07 7.60
C VAL A 46 -4.01 9.04 8.97
N GLN A 47 -4.39 10.20 9.50
CA GLN A 47 -5.28 10.19 10.67
C GLN A 47 -6.68 9.76 10.25
N PRO A 48 -7.31 8.78 10.94
CA PRO A 48 -8.68 8.41 10.64
C PRO A 48 -9.58 9.64 10.81
N PRO A 49 -10.53 9.86 9.89
CA PRO A 49 -11.40 11.02 9.96
C PRO A 49 -12.12 11.03 11.32
N PRO A 50 -12.27 12.20 11.96
CA PRO A 50 -12.99 12.29 13.23
C PRO A 50 -14.39 11.72 13.03
N THR A 51 -14.75 10.70 13.84
CA THR A 51 -16.09 10.11 13.81
C THR A 51 -17.11 11.23 14.00
N LEU A 52 -17.87 11.55 12.95
CA LEU A 52 -18.96 12.51 13.05
C LEU A 52 -19.92 12.02 14.15
N PRO A 53 -20.32 12.88 15.10
CA PRO A 53 -21.23 12.47 16.15
C PRO A 53 -22.51 11.95 15.51
N ARG A 54 -22.81 10.66 15.73
CA ARG A 54 -24.05 10.01 15.29
C ARG A 54 -25.22 10.86 15.77
N GLN A 55 -25.85 11.60 14.88
CA GLN A 55 -27.10 12.28 15.16
C GLN A 55 -28.10 11.20 15.53
N ARG A 56 -28.46 11.13 16.83
CA ARG A 56 -29.51 10.23 17.29
C ARG A 56 -30.79 10.59 16.53
N PRO A 57 -31.51 9.61 15.96
CA PRO A 57 -32.82 9.89 15.38
C PRO A 57 -33.70 10.45 16.51
N ARG A 58 -34.27 11.63 16.28
CA ARG A 58 -35.21 12.26 17.21
C ARG A 58 -36.52 11.45 17.16
N PRO A 59 -37.17 11.17 18.32
CA PRO A 59 -38.45 10.45 18.37
C PRO A 59 -39.58 11.21 17.68
#